data_AF-A0A926VW57-F1
#
_entry.id   AF-A0A926VW57-F1
#
_cell.length_a   1.000
_cell.length_b   1.000
_cell.length_c   1.000
_cell.angle_alpha   90.00
_cell.angle_beta   90.00
_cell.angle_gamma   90.00
#
_symmetry.space_group_name_H-M   'P 1'
#
loop_
_entity.id
_entity.type
_entity.pdbx_description
1 polymer ?
#
loop_
_entity_poly.entity_id
_entity_poly.type
_entity_poly.pdbx_seq_one_letter_code
_entity_poly.pdbx_strand_id
1 'polypeptide(L)' 'MEITEFFEFSIGRSRSHHSDHHLAFAHLEQVHYNIEPLSVNNSAVVEICLDKSR' A
#
# COMPACT_ATOMS: atom_id res chain seq x y z
N MET A 1 7.98 16.72 -4.27
CA MET A 1 7.59 15.83 -3.16
C MET A 1 8.53 14.66 -3.24
N GLU A 2 9.34 14.49 -2.21
CA GLU A 2 10.23 13.33 -2.08
C GLU A 2 9.42 12.08 -1.75
N ILE A 3 9.95 10.90 -2.10
CA ILE A 3 9.23 9.63 -1.86
C ILE A 3 8.95 9.40 -0.36
N THR A 4 9.85 9.86 0.51
CA THR A 4 9.69 9.80 1.97
C THR A 4 8.52 10.64 2.45
N GLU A 5 8.37 11.87 1.93
CA GLU A 5 7.25 12.75 2.26
C GLU A 5 5.90 12.12 1.84
N PHE A 6 5.86 11.43 0.69
CA PHE A 6 4.66 10.70 0.26
C PHE A 6 4.27 9.60 1.24
N PHE A 7 5.23 8.80 1.72
CA PHE A 7 4.97 7.75 2.70
C PHE A 7 4.51 8.33 4.04
N GLU A 8 5.11 9.43 4.50
CA GLU A 8 4.68 10.11 5.73
C GLU A 8 3.23 10.56 5.65
N PHE A 9 2.80 11.16 4.53
CA PHE A 9 1.40 11.56 4.34
C PHE A 9 0.42 10.40 4.17
N SER A 10 0.91 9.19 3.89
CA SER A 10 0.06 8.02 3.63
C SER A 10 -0.25 7.19 4.88
N ILE A 11 0.44 7.41 6.00
CA ILE A 11 0.29 6.61 7.23
C ILE A 11 -1.05 6.88 7.91
N GLY A 12 -1.68 5.81 8.42
CA GLY A 12 -2.91 5.86 9.19
C GLY A 12 -4.10 5.20 8.48
N ARG A 13 -5.30 5.49 9.01
CA ARG A 13 -6.53 4.83 8.58
C ARG A 13 -7.15 5.54 7.40
N SER A 14 -7.34 4.82 6.31
CA SER A 14 -7.96 5.33 5.10
C SER A 14 -9.21 4.53 4.74
N ARG A 15 -10.20 5.26 4.25
CA ARG A 15 -11.39 4.71 3.60
C ARG A 15 -11.23 4.94 2.11
N SER A 16 -10.98 3.86 1.38
CA SER A 16 -10.84 3.91 -0.07
C SER A 16 -12.13 3.47 -0.74
N HIS A 17 -12.41 4.12 -1.85
CA HIS A 17 -13.48 3.73 -2.75
C HIS A 17 -12.81 3.20 -4.01
N HIS A 18 -12.82 1.89 -4.20
CA HIS A 18 -12.22 1.25 -5.36
C HIS A 18 -13.32 1.06 -6.42
N SER A 19 -13.23 1.84 -7.49
CA SER A 19 -14.00 1.58 -8.71
C SER A 19 -13.11 0.75 -9.64
N ASP A 20 -13.10 -0.56 -9.44
CA ASP A 20 -12.49 -1.45 -10.42
C ASP A 20 -13.48 -1.62 -11.56
N HIS A 21 -13.07 -1.18 -12.76
CA HIS A 21 -13.85 -1.44 -13.97
C HIS A 21 -13.72 -2.91 -14.35
N HIS A 22 -14.44 -3.78 -13.63
CA HIS A 22 -14.73 -5.11 -14.13
C HIS A 22 -15.51 -4.94 -15.43
N LEU A 23 -14.84 -5.11 -16.58
CA LEU A 23 -15.46 -4.93 -17.91
C LEU A 23 -16.69 -5.84 -18.13
N ALA A 24 -16.87 -6.86 -17.27
CA ALA A 24 -18.03 -7.74 -17.26
C ALA A 24 -19.17 -7.28 -16.32
N PHE A 25 -18.89 -6.49 -15.27
CA PHE A 25 -19.87 -6.07 -14.27
C PHE A 25 -19.53 -4.69 -13.69
N ALA A 26 -20.51 -3.77 -13.67
CA ALA A 26 -20.39 -2.50 -12.96
C ALA A 26 -20.43 -2.75 -11.44
N HIS A 27 -19.31 -3.20 -10.89
CA HIS A 27 -19.14 -3.48 -9.47
C HIS A 27 -18.35 -2.36 -8.79
N LEU A 28 -18.77 -2.01 -7.57
CA LEU A 28 -18.25 -0.88 -6.84
C LEU A 28 -18.01 -1.33 -5.39
N GLU A 29 -16.74 -1.37 -4.98
CA GLU A 29 -16.35 -1.84 -3.65
C GLU A 29 -15.78 -0.71 -2.79
N GLN A 30 -16.10 -0.77 -1.52
CA GLN A 30 -15.52 0.10 -0.53
C GLN A 30 -14.64 -0.71 0.41
N VAL A 31 -13.38 -0.29 0.55
CA VAL A 31 -12.38 -0.96 1.35
C VAL A 31 -11.82 -0.01 2.39
N HIS A 32 -11.67 -0.47 3.63
CA HIS A 32 -11.00 0.27 4.69
C HIS A 32 -9.65 -0.40 4.94
N TYR A 33 -8.58 0.40 5.00
CA TYR A 33 -7.24 -0.10 5.32
C TYR A 33 -6.53 0.84 6.27
N ASN A 34 -5.48 0.32 6.92
CA ASN A 34 -4.58 1.08 7.77
C ASN A 34 -3.16 0.90 7.24
N ILE A 35 -2.47 2.00 6.95
CA ILE A 35 -1.08 1.98 6.53
C ILE A 35 -0.19 2.20 7.75
N GLU A 36 0.69 1.25 8.02
CA GLU A 36 1.62 1.30 9.14
C GLU A 36 3.07 1.45 8.65
N PRO A 37 3.90 2.27 9.31
CA PRO A 37 5.29 2.39 8.96
C PRO A 37 6.06 1.13 9.34
N LEU A 38 6.99 0.72 8.48
CA LEU A 38 7.94 -0.36 8.78
C LEU A 38 9.33 0.22 9.03
N SER A 39 10.02 -0.35 10.01
CA SER A 39 11.44 -0.07 10.25
C SER A 39 12.31 -0.71 9.16
N VAL A 40 13.44 -0.09 8.84
CA VAL A 40 14.48 -0.67 7.98
C VAL A 40 15.04 -2.00 8.51
N ASN A 41 14.90 -2.25 9.81
CA ASN A 41 15.32 -3.51 10.45
C ASN A 41 14.21 -4.56 10.47
N ASN A 42 13.02 -4.27 9.93
CA ASN A 42 11.94 -5.24 9.85
C ASN A 42 12.35 -6.39 8.92
N SER A 43 12.14 -7.63 9.35
CA SER A 43 12.56 -8.82 8.60
C SER A 43 11.96 -8.88 7.19
N ALA A 44 10.71 -8.44 7.00
CA ALA A 44 10.06 -8.41 5.70
C ALA A 44 10.72 -7.39 4.76
N VAL A 45 11.17 -6.25 5.28
CA VAL A 45 11.91 -5.23 4.50
C VAL A 45 13.27 -5.80 4.07
N VAL A 46 13.99 -6.43 5.00
CA VAL A 46 15.29 -7.06 4.72
C VAL A 46 15.15 -8.17 3.68
N GLU A 47 14.14 -9.04 3.81
CA GLU A 47 13.89 -10.13 2.89
C GLU A 47 13.63 -9.61 1.47
N ILE A 48 12.77 -8.61 1.30
CA ILE A 48 12.48 -7.99 0.00
C ILE A 48 13.74 -7.34 -0.60
N CYS A 49 14.57 -6.68 0.22
CA CYS A 49 15.79 -6.04 -0.27
C CYS A 49 16.89 -7.02 -0.67
N LEU A 50 16.91 -8.21 -0.07
CA LEU A 50 17.91 -9.26 -0.36
C LEU A 50 17.42 -10.25 -1.42
N ASP A 51 16.13 -10.28 -1.71
CA ASP A 51 15.56 -11.12 -2.75
C ASP A 51 16.14 -10.76 -4.13
N LYS A 52 16.96 -11.67 -4.67
CA LYS A 52 17.62 -11.54 -5.97
C LYS A 52 16.79 -12.09 -7.12
N SER A 53 15.53 -12.45 -6.89
CA SER A 53 14.64 -13.00 -7.92
C SER A 53 14.03 -11.93 -8.83
N ARG A 54 14.27 -10.64 -8.56
CA ARG A 54 13.88 -9.49 -9.38
C ARG A 54 15.03 -8.88 -10.16
#